data_AF-A0A8J4G738-F1
#
_entry.id   AF-A0A8J4G738-F1
#
_cell.length_a   1.000
_cell.length_b   1.000
_cell.length_c   1.000
_cell.angle_alpha   90.00
_cell.angle_beta   90.00
_cell.angle_gamma   90.00
#
_symmetry.space_group_name_H-M   'P 1'
#
loop_
_entity.id
_entity.type
_entity.pdbx_description
1 polymer ?
#
loop_
_entity_poly.entity_id
_entity_poly.type
_entity_poly.pdbx_seq_one_letter_code
_entity_poly.pdbx_strand_id
1 'polypeptide(L)'
;MQAISARAPRVAAKPVCRSGARAPLRVVCKATSAKEQVAQKIALLSTLPMTLASSPAWALVDERLNGDGTGLPFGVNEPALGWALTIVFGVMWAVWFTGQRDLGDFEDNDSGLKL
;
A
#
# COMPACT_ATOMS: atom_id res chain seq x y z
N MET A 1 79.14 20.48 40.61
CA MET A 1 78.01 20.83 41.48
C MET A 1 76.75 20.90 40.63
N GLN A 2 75.82 20.00 40.93
CA GLN A 2 74.39 19.88 40.57
C GLN A 2 73.88 20.46 39.24
N ALA A 3 73.53 19.56 38.31
CA ALA A 3 72.63 19.84 37.20
C ALA A 3 71.26 19.21 37.48
N ILE A 4 70.22 20.02 37.35
CA ILE A 4 68.84 19.76 37.74
C ILE A 4 68.15 18.92 36.66
N SER A 5 67.50 17.85 37.12
CA SER A 5 66.62 16.96 36.36
C SER A 5 65.26 17.61 36.08
N ALA A 6 64.72 17.47 34.86
CA ALA A 6 63.29 17.24 34.62
C ALA A 6 62.94 16.94 33.14
N ARG A 7 62.44 15.72 32.93
CA ARG A 7 61.23 15.29 32.21
C ARG A 7 60.86 15.95 30.84
N ALA A 8 60.85 15.12 29.81
CA ALA A 8 60.29 15.44 28.49
C ALA A 8 58.75 15.29 28.42
N PRO A 9 58.07 16.12 27.61
CA PRO A 9 56.79 15.76 26.99
C PRO A 9 56.85 15.79 25.45
N ARG A 10 56.09 14.88 24.83
CA ARG A 10 55.83 14.81 23.39
C ARG A 10 54.70 15.77 23.02
N VAL A 11 54.81 16.56 21.95
CA VAL A 11 53.63 17.11 21.23
C VAL A 11 53.90 17.36 19.73
N ALA A 12 53.01 16.77 18.93
CA ALA A 12 52.43 17.13 17.62
C ALA A 12 53.22 17.97 16.61
N ALA A 13 53.59 17.33 15.49
CA ALA A 13 53.82 17.99 14.22
C ALA A 13 52.52 17.99 13.38
N LYS A 14 52.11 19.16 12.90
CA LYS A 14 51.02 19.34 11.92
C LYS A 14 51.49 18.92 10.53
N PRO A 15 50.72 18.17 9.72
CA PRO A 15 50.99 18.06 8.30
C PRO A 15 50.47 19.30 7.55
N VAL A 16 51.34 19.80 6.68
CA VAL A 16 51.19 20.90 5.73
C VAL A 16 50.20 20.54 4.62
N CYS A 17 49.26 21.44 4.32
CA CYS A 17 48.43 21.37 3.12
C CYS A 17 49.29 21.66 1.87
N ARG A 18 49.24 20.78 0.86
CA ARG A 18 49.72 21.07 -0.50
C ARG A 18 48.56 21.02 -1.49
N SER A 19 48.57 22.01 -2.37
CA SER A 19 47.57 22.45 -3.33
C SER A 19 47.01 21.41 -4.32
N GLY A 20 45.72 21.55 -4.65
CA GLY A 20 45.18 21.25 -5.97
C GLY A 20 44.09 20.17 -6.05
N ALA A 21 42.87 20.45 -5.58
CA ALA A 21 41.73 19.58 -5.83
C ALA A 21 41.13 19.84 -7.23
N ARG A 22 41.31 18.90 -8.16
CA ARG A 22 40.43 18.78 -9.34
C ARG A 22 39.22 17.93 -8.92
N ALA A 23 38.04 18.53 -8.87
CA ALA A 23 36.80 17.81 -8.60
C ALA A 23 36.53 16.77 -9.71
N PRO A 24 36.06 15.55 -9.39
CA PRO A 24 35.67 14.60 -10.41
C PRO A 24 34.34 15.02 -11.03
N LEU A 25 34.31 15.19 -12.36
CA LEU A 25 33.07 15.34 -13.11
C LEU A 25 32.27 14.04 -13.01
N ARG A 26 31.11 14.08 -12.36
CA ARG A 26 30.18 12.95 -12.26
C ARG A 26 29.27 12.94 -13.49
N VAL A 27 29.50 12.01 -14.41
CA VAL A 27 28.58 11.75 -15.53
C VAL A 27 27.46 10.83 -15.02
N VAL A 28 26.22 11.28 -15.15
CA VAL A 28 25.02 10.48 -14.81
C VAL A 28 24.36 10.03 -16.11
N CYS A 29 24.35 8.72 -16.35
CA CYS A 29 23.57 8.12 -17.44
C CYS A 29 22.08 8.13 -17.09
N LYS A 30 21.27 8.96 -17.75
CA LYS A 30 19.80 9.00 -17.58
C LYS A 30 19.05 7.75 -18.11
N ALA A 31 19.75 6.79 -18.71
CA ALA A 31 19.14 5.61 -19.32
C ALA A 31 18.77 4.49 -18.31
N THR A 32 19.27 4.52 -17.08
CA THR A 32 19.01 3.46 -16.08
C THR A 32 17.68 3.65 -15.34
N SER A 33 17.18 4.88 -15.22
CA SER A 33 15.95 5.19 -14.48
C SER A 33 14.69 4.59 -15.11
N ALA A 34 14.66 4.41 -16.44
CA ALA A 34 13.52 3.80 -17.13
C ALA A 34 13.49 2.27 -16.96
N LYS A 35 14.64 1.61 -16.73
CA LYS A 35 14.73 0.16 -16.55
C LYS A 35 14.49 -0.27 -15.10
N GLU A 36 14.88 0.56 -14.12
CA GLU A 36 14.61 0.31 -12.69
C GLU A 36 13.11 0.34 -12.35
N GLN A 37 12.33 1.25 -12.95
CA GLN A 37 10.88 1.33 -12.74
C GLN A 37 10.14 0.11 -13.28
N VAL A 38 10.64 -0.49 -14.36
CA VAL A 38 10.10 -1.74 -14.95
C VAL A 38 10.56 -2.95 -14.13
N ALA A 39 11.80 -2.96 -13.65
CA ALA A 39 12.32 -4.03 -12.80
C ALA A 39 11.64 -4.09 -11.41
N GLN A 40 11.34 -2.94 -10.78
CA GLN A 40 10.57 -2.91 -9.54
C GLN A 40 9.12 -3.37 -9.73
N LYS A 41 8.49 -3.02 -10.86
CA LYS A 41 7.14 -3.50 -11.19
C LYS A 41 7.11 -5.00 -11.49
N ILE A 42 8.17 -5.56 -12.05
CA ILE A 42 8.29 -7.01 -12.30
C ILE A 42 8.67 -7.77 -11.01
N ALA A 43 9.47 -7.19 -10.12
CA ALA A 43 9.82 -7.81 -8.84
C ALA A 43 8.60 -7.95 -7.90
N LEU A 44 7.62 -7.05 -7.99
CA LEU A 44 6.34 -7.18 -7.28
C LEU A 44 5.45 -8.32 -7.84
N LEU A 45 5.70 -8.76 -9.07
CA LEU A 45 4.96 -9.87 -9.70
C LEU A 45 5.64 -11.23 -9.44
N SER A 46 6.92 -11.26 -9.08
CA SER A 46 7.67 -12.51 -8.88
C SER A 46 7.64 -13.05 -7.45
N THR A 47 7.05 -12.33 -6.48
CA THR A 47 6.92 -12.79 -5.08
C THR A 47 5.62 -13.57 -4.82
N LEU A 48 4.73 -13.69 -5.82
CA LEU A 48 3.46 -14.41 -5.71
C LEU A 48 3.56 -15.91 -5.32
N PRO A 49 4.64 -16.68 -5.62
CA PRO A 49 4.66 -18.09 -5.22
C PRO A 49 4.92 -18.30 -3.72
N MET A 50 5.45 -17.30 -3.00
CA MET A 50 5.93 -17.48 -1.62
C MET A 50 4.89 -17.18 -0.55
N THR A 51 3.73 -16.64 -0.91
CA THR A 51 2.57 -16.52 -0.01
C THR A 51 1.71 -17.78 0.02
N LEU A 52 1.92 -18.72 -0.91
CA LEU A 52 1.27 -20.04 -0.89
C LEU A 52 1.89 -21.02 0.12
N ALA A 53 2.99 -20.63 0.78
CA ALA A 53 3.60 -21.41 1.87
C ALA A 53 2.95 -21.16 3.24
N SER A 54 1.79 -20.49 3.28
CA SER A 54 0.92 -20.47 4.46
C SER A 54 0.27 -21.85 4.61
N SER A 55 1.04 -22.83 5.08
CA SER A 55 0.48 -24.08 5.56
C SER A 55 -0.49 -23.75 6.69
N PRO A 56 -1.80 -24.04 6.57
CA PRO A 56 -2.72 -23.84 7.69
C PRO A 56 -2.21 -24.69 8.85
N ALA A 57 -2.10 -24.11 10.04
CA ALA A 57 -1.75 -24.85 11.23
C ALA A 57 -2.89 -25.84 11.52
N TRP A 58 -2.65 -27.14 11.30
CA TRP A 58 -3.55 -28.26 11.58
C TRP A 58 -3.70 -28.45 13.10
N ALA A 59 -4.27 -27.45 13.78
CA ALA A 59 -4.59 -27.47 15.20
C ALA A 59 -6.08 -27.16 15.45
N LEU A 60 -6.84 -26.80 14.41
CA LEU A 60 -8.29 -26.63 14.45
C LEU A 60 -8.95 -27.88 13.87
N VAL A 61 -9.88 -28.48 14.63
CA VAL A 61 -10.61 -29.70 14.25
C VAL A 61 -11.49 -29.48 13.00
N ASP A 62 -11.88 -28.23 12.73
CA ASP A 62 -12.63 -27.80 11.55
C ASP A 62 -12.13 -26.44 11.04
N GLU A 63 -12.22 -26.23 9.72
CA GLU A 63 -12.10 -24.90 9.13
C GLU A 63 -13.43 -24.15 9.32
N ARG A 64 -13.39 -22.97 9.94
CA ARG A 64 -14.56 -22.14 10.17
C ARG A 64 -14.37 -20.79 9.48
N LEU A 65 -15.48 -20.18 9.06
CA LEU A 65 -15.46 -18.91 8.32
C LEU A 65 -15.04 -17.71 9.19
N ASN A 66 -15.04 -17.87 10.53
CA ASN A 66 -14.56 -16.91 11.54
C ASN A 66 -15.02 -15.46 11.33
N GLY A 67 -16.27 -15.27 10.92
CA GLY A 67 -16.86 -13.95 10.71
C GLY A 67 -17.46 -13.32 11.98
N ASP A 68 -17.51 -14.03 13.10
CA ASP A 68 -18.07 -13.55 14.36
C ASP A 68 -17.15 -12.52 15.03
N GLY A 69 -17.74 -11.43 15.57
CA GLY A 69 -17.00 -10.39 16.29
C GLY A 69 -16.08 -9.50 15.43
N THR A 70 -15.97 -9.76 14.12
CA THR A 70 -15.08 -9.03 13.19
C THR A 70 -15.61 -7.66 12.77
N GLY A 71 -16.91 -7.39 12.97
CA GLY A 71 -17.53 -6.10 12.63
C GLY A 71 -17.56 -5.80 11.12
N LEU A 72 -17.52 -6.83 10.27
CA LEU A 72 -17.48 -6.66 8.83
C LEU A 72 -18.75 -5.93 8.31
N PRO A 73 -18.59 -4.95 7.40
CA PRO A 73 -19.70 -4.17 6.86
C PRO A 73 -20.66 -5.10 6.10
N PHE A 74 -21.94 -5.05 6.46
CA PHE A 74 -22.99 -5.92 5.92
C PHE A 74 -22.70 -7.43 6.03
N GLY A 75 -21.73 -7.85 6.86
CA GLY A 75 -21.31 -9.25 6.97
C GLY A 75 -20.60 -9.82 5.73
N VAL A 76 -20.06 -8.96 4.86
CA VAL A 76 -19.41 -9.38 3.59
C VAL A 76 -17.96 -9.78 3.84
N ASN A 77 -17.72 -11.09 4.02
CA ASN A 77 -16.37 -11.66 4.19
C ASN A 77 -15.61 -11.86 2.88
N GLU A 78 -16.33 -12.03 1.77
CA GLU A 78 -15.77 -12.31 0.45
C GLU A 78 -16.42 -11.40 -0.60
N PRO A 79 -15.69 -11.00 -1.67
CA PRO A 79 -16.20 -10.04 -2.65
C PRO A 79 -17.45 -10.54 -3.39
N ALA A 80 -17.58 -11.87 -3.56
CA ALA A 80 -18.77 -12.48 -4.15
C ALA A 80 -20.07 -12.17 -3.37
N LEU A 81 -19.99 -12.07 -2.03
CA LEU A 81 -21.14 -11.72 -1.20
C LEU A 81 -21.56 -10.26 -1.41
N GLY A 82 -20.61 -9.36 -1.60
CA GLY A 82 -20.88 -7.96 -1.96
C GLY A 82 -21.61 -7.86 -3.30
N TRP A 83 -21.13 -8.61 -4.30
CA TRP A 83 -21.80 -8.70 -5.61
C TRP A 83 -23.20 -9.28 -5.51
N ALA A 84 -23.42 -10.30 -4.68
CA ALA A 84 -24.75 -10.84 -4.47
C ALA A 84 -25.72 -9.77 -3.93
N LEU A 85 -25.30 -8.95 -2.97
CA LEU A 85 -26.12 -7.84 -2.46
C LEU A 85 -26.41 -6.79 -3.54
N THR A 86 -25.39 -6.36 -4.28
CA THR A 86 -25.56 -5.35 -5.35
C THR A 86 -26.43 -5.86 -6.49
N ILE A 87 -26.28 -7.13 -6.89
CA ILE A 87 -27.06 -7.73 -7.98
C ILE A 87 -28.52 -7.87 -7.58
N VAL A 88 -28.82 -8.43 -6.41
CA VAL A 88 -30.22 -8.63 -5.99
C VAL A 88 -30.93 -7.29 -5.87
N PHE A 89 -30.30 -6.30 -5.22
CA PHE A 89 -30.84 -4.95 -5.14
C PHE A 89 -30.98 -4.32 -6.52
N GLY A 90 -29.94 -4.38 -7.35
CA GLY A 90 -29.91 -3.78 -8.69
C GLY A 90 -30.94 -4.40 -9.64
N VAL A 91 -31.15 -5.71 -9.59
CA VAL A 91 -32.14 -6.41 -10.42
C VAL A 91 -33.55 -6.01 -10.00
N MET A 92 -33.86 -6.01 -8.69
CA MET A 92 -35.17 -5.57 -8.20
C MET A 92 -35.43 -4.10 -8.56
N TRP A 93 -34.41 -3.25 -8.37
CA TRP A 93 -34.47 -1.85 -8.76
C TRP A 93 -34.67 -1.68 -10.26
N ALA A 94 -33.98 -2.43 -11.11
CA ALA A 94 -34.11 -2.35 -12.57
C ALA A 94 -35.51 -2.74 -13.05
N VAL A 95 -36.10 -3.79 -12.45
CA VAL A 95 -37.49 -4.19 -12.73
C VAL A 95 -38.45 -3.09 -12.31
N TRP A 96 -38.29 -2.56 -11.10
CA TRP A 96 -39.12 -1.45 -10.61
C TRP A 96 -38.97 -0.19 -11.47
N PHE A 97 -37.74 0.18 -11.82
CA PHE A 97 -37.41 1.35 -12.64
C PHE A 97 -38.03 1.24 -14.04
N THR A 98 -37.96 0.06 -14.64
CA THR A 98 -38.60 -0.21 -15.95
C THR A 98 -40.12 -0.15 -15.86
N GLY A 99 -40.69 -0.53 -14.70
CA GLY A 99 -42.13 -0.43 -14.41
C GLY A 99 -42.62 0.95 -14.01
N GLN A 100 -41.72 1.91 -13.72
CA GLN A 100 -42.12 3.26 -13.28
C GLN A 100 -42.95 4.03 -14.30
N ARG A 101 -42.83 3.70 -15.59
CA ARG A 101 -43.67 4.31 -16.64
C ARG A 101 -45.18 4.15 -16.41
N ASP A 102 -45.61 3.12 -15.67
CA ASP A 102 -47.02 2.84 -15.40
C ASP A 102 -47.48 3.37 -14.04
N LEU A 103 -46.59 3.99 -13.25
CA LEU A 103 -46.87 4.45 -11.88
C LEU A 103 -47.37 5.90 -11.79
N GLY A 104 -47.47 6.61 -12.92
CA GLY A 104 -47.81 8.03 -12.98
C GLY A 104 -46.58 8.93 -12.98
N ASP A 105 -46.62 9.98 -13.79
CA ASP A 105 -45.55 10.96 -13.92
C ASP A 105 -45.79 12.12 -12.96
N PHE A 106 -45.04 12.13 -11.85
CA PHE A 106 -45.20 13.07 -10.74
C PHE A 106 -44.12 14.15 -10.77
N GLU A 107 -43.91 14.75 -11.94
CA GLU A 107 -42.84 15.75 -12.18
C GLU A 107 -43.21 17.15 -11.66
N ASP A 108 -44.50 17.45 -11.52
CA ASP A 108 -44.96 18.72 -10.95
C ASP A 108 -44.74 18.76 -9.42
N ASN A 109 -44.39 19.94 -8.90
CA ASN A 109 -44.13 20.17 -7.47
C ASN A 109 -45.34 19.82 -6.59
N ASP A 110 -46.51 19.78 -7.21
CA ASP A 110 -47.79 19.51 -6.58
C ASP A 110 -48.31 18.08 -6.78
N SER A 111 -47.46 17.16 -7.22
CA SER A 111 -47.86 15.79 -7.60
C SER A 111 -47.91 14.76 -6.45
N GLY A 112 -47.42 15.11 -5.26
CA GLY A 112 -47.42 14.21 -4.10
C GLY A 112 -48.80 14.03 -3.46
N LEU A 113 -48.96 12.99 -2.64
CA LEU A 113 -50.18 12.76 -1.86
C LEU A 113 -50.31 13.84 -0.75
N LYS A 114 -51.40 14.62 -0.76
CA LYS A 114 -51.64 15.75 0.15
C LYS A 114 -52.95 15.59 0.93
N LEU A 115 -53.04 16.33 2.03
CA LEU A 115 -54.23 16.44 2.88
C LEU A 115 -55.24 17.44 2.30
#